data_AF-A0A3A8K8Z4-F1
#
_entry.id   AF-A0A3A8K8Z4-F1
#
_cell.length_a   1.000
_cell.length_b   1.000
_cell.length_c   1.000
_cell.angle_alpha   90.00
_cell.angle_beta   90.00
_cell.angle_gamma   90.00
#
_symmetry.space_group_name_H-M   'P 1'
#
loop_
_entity.id
_entity.type
_entity.pdbx_description
1 polymer ?
#
loop_
_entity_poly.entity_id
_entity_poly.type
_entity_poly.pdbx_seq_one_letter_code
_entity_poly.pdbx_strand_id
1 'polypeptide(L)'
;MTVALFGTPTLGELKRTSALAVGFALFFLAVYGGASWVTGFYPGGLRIDLPFEQHIPFIPGWAAVYVSMDALLLLSLFIFRTWRQMLPFALALCAETVIGALCFLVFPVEVAWAPRAVTGGWMRVFQLADTMNLERNYLPSLHVAFACTAALAYSERSGPVARGLFALWALAIAASTLFIHEHHMVDVLAGALLAWATWRVVAPRVRDAAFLEAVRVEALCARELYRFARRHPRYGLIALALYQQSVGRWRKARRARVGFCFLQLVDDVLDGDRPVDGEPLSHIDALLVRLETGATDAPRTSAEFHDTATTLGRVLLAELTDARARAQVFELVRTMRKDRERVRDGQWWDASTLQAHHAATFRLSVDLMLHVADAQVRSEDAPSLLAALGWCSVMRDLREDLAQGLFNVPADVASDARGSGHDPADFDALLASDAGRAWAVSEYQRARALLDRSASELAALEGQPGAPLLRLFHRSVESFWARKLPRRMPFLRPSSALRTS
;
A
#
# COMPACT_ATOMS: atom_id res chain seq x y z
N MET A 1 -24.02 17.65 -25.11
CA MET A 1 -24.70 16.73 -24.16
C MET A 1 -24.49 17.26 -22.75
N THR A 2 -25.54 17.78 -22.12
CA THR A 2 -25.52 18.23 -20.72
C THR A 2 -25.41 16.99 -19.84
N VAL A 3 -24.22 16.75 -19.28
CA VAL A 3 -24.05 15.73 -18.24
C VAL A 3 -24.93 16.16 -17.06
N ALA A 4 -25.90 15.33 -16.66
CA ALA A 4 -26.71 15.60 -15.49
C ALA A 4 -25.81 15.87 -14.29
N LEU A 5 -26.11 16.89 -13.48
CA LEU A 5 -25.30 17.25 -12.30
C LEU A 5 -25.31 16.12 -11.27
N PHE A 6 -26.49 15.57 -11.00
CA PHE A 6 -26.70 14.42 -10.13
C PHE A 6 -26.82 13.12 -10.92
N GLY A 7 -26.35 12.02 -10.32
CA GLY A 7 -26.52 10.68 -10.87
C GLY A 7 -26.04 9.65 -9.87
N THR A 8 -26.55 8.43 -10.00
CA THR A 8 -26.26 7.34 -9.07
C THR A 8 -24.91 6.70 -9.40
N PRO A 9 -23.93 6.72 -8.47
CA PRO A 9 -22.68 5.98 -8.66
C PRO A 9 -22.94 4.47 -8.66
N THR A 10 -22.09 3.70 -9.34
CA THR A 10 -22.09 2.24 -9.17
C THR A 10 -21.71 1.89 -7.74
N LEU A 11 -22.14 0.73 -7.23
CA LEU A 11 -21.81 0.30 -5.86
C LEU A 11 -20.28 0.28 -5.62
N GLY A 12 -19.49 -0.11 -6.63
CA GLY A 12 -18.03 -0.12 -6.55
C GLY A 12 -17.42 1.27 -6.43
N GLU A 13 -17.91 2.24 -7.21
CA GLU A 13 -17.45 3.62 -7.11
C GLU A 13 -17.93 4.29 -5.83
N LEU A 14 -19.17 4.04 -5.39
CA LEU A 14 -19.69 4.55 -4.13
C LEU A 14 -18.84 4.08 -2.95
N LYS A 15 -18.41 2.81 -2.94
CA LYS A 15 -17.48 2.30 -1.93
C LYS A 15 -16.16 3.07 -1.93
N ARG A 16 -15.58 3.36 -3.09
CA ARG A 16 -14.31 4.09 -3.23
C ARG A 16 -14.44 5.56 -2.81
N THR A 17 -15.48 6.25 -3.27
CA THR A 17 -15.73 7.65 -2.92
C THR A 17 -16.07 7.81 -1.44
N SER A 18 -16.86 6.88 -0.87
CA SER A 18 -17.13 6.84 0.56
C SER A 18 -15.87 6.57 1.37
N ALA A 19 -14.98 5.68 0.92
CA ALA A 19 -13.69 5.46 1.58
C ALA A 19 -12.81 6.71 1.58
N LEU A 20 -12.80 7.50 0.49
CA LEU A 20 -12.11 8.79 0.45
C LEU A 20 -12.74 9.81 1.41
N ALA A 21 -14.07 9.88 1.48
CA ALA A 21 -14.79 10.78 2.39
C ALA A 21 -14.55 10.42 3.86
N VAL A 22 -14.64 9.14 4.22
CA VAL A 22 -14.32 8.65 5.57
C VAL A 22 -12.84 8.88 5.89
N GLY A 23 -11.95 8.61 4.93
CA GLY A 23 -10.52 8.89 5.09
C GLY A 23 -10.23 10.37 5.36
N PHE A 24 -10.90 11.28 4.64
CA PHE A 24 -10.84 12.71 4.91
C PHE A 24 -11.40 13.05 6.30
N ALA A 25 -12.56 12.50 6.69
CA ALA A 25 -13.15 12.78 8.00
C ALA A 25 -12.23 12.35 9.16
N LEU A 26 -11.61 11.16 9.06
CA LEU A 26 -10.62 10.69 10.04
C LEU A 26 -9.36 11.56 10.05
N PHE A 27 -8.87 11.95 8.87
CA PHE A 27 -7.74 12.86 8.74
C PHE A 27 -8.04 14.23 9.36
N PHE A 28 -9.22 14.79 9.09
CA PHE A 28 -9.70 16.03 9.67
C PHE A 28 -9.74 15.91 11.19
N LEU A 29 -10.40 14.88 11.74
CA LEU A 29 -10.47 14.68 13.19
C LEU A 29 -9.07 14.60 13.82
N ALA A 30 -8.14 13.89 13.20
CA ALA A 30 -6.77 13.76 13.71
C ALA A 30 -5.99 15.09 13.66
N VAL A 31 -6.02 15.80 12.52
CA VAL A 31 -5.21 17.01 12.32
C VAL A 31 -5.84 18.23 12.98
N TYR A 32 -7.13 18.48 12.75
CA TYR A 32 -7.87 19.59 13.35
C TYR A 32 -8.05 19.40 14.86
N GLY A 33 -8.46 18.19 15.29
CA GLY A 33 -8.58 17.87 16.71
C GLY A 33 -7.23 17.88 17.43
N GLY A 34 -6.17 17.39 16.78
CA GLY A 34 -4.80 17.48 17.31
C GLY A 34 -4.33 18.94 17.45
N ALA A 35 -4.58 19.79 16.46
CA ALA A 35 -4.26 21.21 16.53
C ALA A 35 -5.04 21.91 17.66
N SER A 36 -6.35 21.65 17.78
CA SER A 36 -7.17 22.16 18.88
C SER A 36 -6.63 21.74 20.25
N TRP A 37 -6.28 20.47 20.41
CA TRP A 37 -5.75 19.96 21.68
C TRP A 37 -4.46 20.68 22.07
N VAL A 38 -3.57 20.95 21.09
CA VAL A 38 -2.34 21.72 21.34
C VAL A 38 -2.64 23.20 21.62
N THR A 39 -3.56 23.83 20.89
CA THR A 39 -3.86 25.26 21.08
C THR A 39 -4.54 25.53 22.42
N GLY A 40 -5.23 24.54 23.01
CA GLY A 40 -5.79 24.62 24.37
C GLY A 40 -4.77 24.85 25.48
N PHE A 41 -3.47 24.64 25.24
CA PHE A 41 -2.41 24.95 26.21
C PHE A 41 -1.94 26.41 26.18
N TYR A 42 -2.38 27.21 25.20
CA TYR A 42 -2.02 28.63 25.16
C TYR A 42 -2.86 29.44 26.17
N PRO A 43 -2.22 30.28 27.02
CA PRO A 43 -2.92 31.01 28.09
C PRO A 43 -3.69 32.27 27.60
N GLY A 44 -3.60 32.62 26.32
CA GLY A 44 -4.25 33.78 25.71
C GLY A 44 -4.20 33.71 24.18
N GLY A 45 -4.98 34.54 23.49
CA GLY A 45 -5.11 34.50 22.04
C GLY A 45 -5.12 35.86 21.37
N LEU A 46 -4.90 35.84 20.07
CA LEU A 46 -4.88 37.02 19.22
C LEU A 46 -6.31 37.47 18.96
N ARG A 47 -6.58 38.75 19.18
CA ARG A 47 -7.83 39.39 18.77
C ARG A 47 -7.68 40.00 17.39
N ILE A 48 -8.56 39.62 16.50
CA ILE A 48 -8.58 40.10 15.10
C ILE A 48 -9.91 40.77 14.74
N ASP A 49 -10.74 41.05 15.75
CA ASP A 49 -12.06 41.64 15.57
C ASP A 49 -11.99 43.04 14.96
N LEU A 50 -12.87 43.30 14.00
CA LEU A 50 -12.96 44.60 13.35
C LEU A 50 -14.00 45.47 14.07
N PRO A 51 -13.78 46.80 14.20
CA PRO A 51 -14.66 47.65 15.00
C PRO A 51 -16.13 47.68 14.57
N PHE A 52 -16.47 47.31 13.34
CA PHE A 52 -17.88 47.28 12.91
C PHE A 52 -18.60 46.01 13.37
N GLU A 53 -17.88 44.93 13.68
CA GLU A 53 -18.43 43.59 13.93
C GLU A 53 -19.34 43.56 15.16
N GLN A 54 -19.06 44.38 16.17
CA GLN A 54 -19.93 44.56 17.35
C GLN A 54 -21.39 44.97 17.02
N HIS A 55 -21.67 45.44 15.80
CA HIS A 55 -23.02 45.76 15.33
C HIS A 55 -23.72 44.60 14.61
N ILE A 56 -23.03 43.48 14.37
CA ILE A 56 -23.63 42.30 13.73
C ILE A 56 -24.54 41.60 14.75
N PRO A 57 -25.85 41.46 14.46
CA PRO A 57 -26.77 40.86 15.41
C PRO A 57 -26.53 39.35 15.55
N PHE A 58 -26.69 38.83 16.75
CA PHE A 58 -26.70 37.40 17.01
C PHE A 58 -28.06 36.80 16.62
N ILE A 59 -28.09 35.83 15.70
CA ILE A 59 -29.31 35.20 15.19
C ILE A 59 -29.18 33.66 15.25
N PRO A 60 -29.63 33.00 16.33
CA PRO A 60 -29.45 31.56 16.54
C PRO A 60 -30.01 30.67 15.42
N GLY A 61 -31.05 31.11 14.71
CA GLY A 61 -31.64 30.35 13.59
C GLY A 61 -30.66 30.09 12.44
N TRP A 62 -29.62 30.93 12.27
CA TRP A 62 -28.59 30.71 11.27
C TRP A 62 -27.68 29.51 11.59
N ALA A 63 -27.76 28.94 12.80
CA ALA A 63 -27.08 27.68 13.12
C ALA A 63 -27.50 26.54 12.17
N ALA A 64 -28.75 26.53 11.68
CA ALA A 64 -29.20 25.56 10.69
C ALA A 64 -28.47 25.72 9.34
N VAL A 65 -28.18 26.95 8.93
CA VAL A 65 -27.40 27.25 7.73
C VAL A 65 -25.93 26.88 7.94
N TYR A 66 -25.39 27.14 9.13
CA TYR A 66 -24.05 26.72 9.51
C TYR A 66 -23.87 25.19 9.39
N VAL A 67 -24.68 24.38 10.07
CA VAL A 67 -24.57 22.90 9.99
C VAL A 67 -24.91 22.34 8.60
N SER A 68 -25.53 23.12 7.72
CA SER A 68 -25.81 22.69 6.34
C SER A 68 -24.54 22.49 5.49
N MET A 69 -23.38 22.97 5.94
CA MET A 69 -22.08 22.70 5.34
C MET A 69 -21.79 21.19 5.27
N ASP A 70 -22.12 20.42 6.31
CA ASP A 70 -21.92 18.96 6.30
C ASP A 70 -22.77 18.29 5.22
N ALA A 71 -24.01 18.74 5.04
CA ALA A 71 -24.88 18.26 3.96
C ALA A 71 -24.30 18.62 2.58
N LEU A 72 -23.73 19.82 2.44
CA LEU A 72 -23.05 20.26 1.22
C LEU A 72 -21.83 19.37 0.91
N LEU A 73 -21.05 18.97 1.93
CA LEU A 73 -19.93 18.04 1.76
C LEU A 73 -20.41 16.63 1.43
N LEU A 74 -21.46 16.12 2.07
CA LEU A 74 -22.02 14.79 1.77
C LEU A 74 -22.56 14.68 0.34
N LEU A 75 -23.01 15.81 -0.24
CA LEU A 75 -23.46 15.87 -1.62
C LEU A 75 -22.36 15.46 -2.63
N SER A 76 -21.08 15.55 -2.23
CA SER A 76 -19.93 15.13 -3.03
C SER A 76 -20.03 13.68 -3.49
N LEU A 77 -20.67 12.79 -2.70
CA LEU A 77 -20.86 11.37 -3.03
C LEU A 77 -21.76 11.16 -4.27
N PHE A 78 -22.65 12.11 -4.56
CA PHE A 78 -23.59 12.06 -5.68
C PHE A 78 -23.13 12.88 -6.88
N ILE A 79 -22.32 13.92 -6.64
CA ILE A 79 -21.74 14.77 -7.67
C ILE A 79 -20.48 14.15 -8.26
N PHE A 80 -19.57 13.63 -7.42
CA PHE A 80 -18.34 12.96 -7.86
C PHE A 80 -18.54 11.45 -7.91
N ARG A 81 -18.94 10.95 -9.08
CA ARG A 81 -19.35 9.55 -9.27
C ARG A 81 -18.21 8.58 -9.46
N THR A 82 -16.97 9.07 -9.50
CA THR A 82 -15.79 8.23 -9.58
C THR A 82 -14.73 8.72 -8.60
N TRP A 83 -13.89 7.81 -8.12
CA TRP A 83 -12.77 8.17 -7.24
C TRP A 83 -11.84 9.21 -7.88
N ARG A 84 -11.65 9.18 -9.21
CA ARG A 84 -10.85 10.17 -9.96
C ARG A 84 -11.40 11.59 -9.87
N GLN A 85 -12.72 11.72 -9.74
CA GLN A 85 -13.40 13.01 -9.59
C GLN A 85 -13.41 13.49 -8.14
N MET A 86 -13.54 12.56 -7.19
CA MET A 86 -13.55 12.83 -5.74
C MET A 86 -12.16 13.20 -5.22
N LEU A 87 -11.10 12.55 -5.72
CA LEU A 87 -9.76 12.69 -5.16
C LEU A 87 -9.21 14.14 -5.17
N PRO A 88 -9.34 14.94 -6.25
CA PRO A 88 -8.95 16.36 -6.23
C PRO A 88 -9.66 17.16 -5.14
N PHE A 89 -10.95 16.87 -4.90
CA PHE A 89 -11.75 17.51 -3.88
C PHE A 89 -11.27 17.13 -2.48
N ALA A 90 -11.20 15.83 -2.19
CA ALA A 90 -10.71 15.34 -0.90
C ALA A 90 -9.31 15.86 -0.55
N LEU A 91 -8.38 15.88 -1.53
CA LEU A 91 -7.02 16.39 -1.30
C LEU A 91 -6.96 17.92 -1.13
N ALA A 92 -7.87 18.68 -1.76
CA ALA A 92 -7.97 20.12 -1.51
C ALA A 92 -8.42 20.38 -0.07
N LEU A 93 -9.45 19.67 0.41
CA LEU A 93 -9.88 19.76 1.80
C LEU A 93 -8.77 19.33 2.78
N CYS A 94 -8.03 18.25 2.49
CA CYS A 94 -6.86 17.88 3.31
C CYS A 94 -5.80 18.98 3.36
N ALA A 95 -5.50 19.63 2.23
CA ALA A 95 -4.54 20.72 2.18
C ALA A 95 -5.02 21.94 3.00
N GLU A 96 -6.31 22.27 2.89
CA GLU A 96 -6.96 23.31 3.71
C GLU A 96 -6.83 22.99 5.20
N THR A 97 -7.15 21.77 5.62
CA THR A 97 -7.02 21.33 7.01
C THR A 97 -5.59 21.46 7.52
N VAL A 98 -4.58 21.06 6.74
CA VAL A 98 -3.17 21.18 7.15
C VAL A 98 -2.74 22.63 7.27
N ILE A 99 -3.05 23.45 6.27
CA ILE A 99 -2.69 24.88 6.29
C ILE A 99 -3.40 25.58 7.45
N GLY A 100 -4.69 25.31 7.64
CA GLY A 100 -5.47 25.82 8.76
C GLY A 100 -4.89 25.41 10.11
N ALA A 101 -4.59 24.12 10.31
CA ALA A 101 -3.97 23.62 11.53
C ALA A 101 -2.62 24.29 11.82
N LEU A 102 -1.77 24.49 10.81
CA LEU A 102 -0.51 25.23 10.98
C LEU A 102 -0.76 26.69 11.37
N CYS A 103 -1.74 27.35 10.74
CA CYS A 103 -2.13 28.71 11.11
C CYS A 103 -2.66 28.79 12.55
N PHE A 104 -3.50 27.86 13.00
CA PHE A 104 -4.02 27.85 14.38
C PHE A 104 -2.92 27.69 15.42
N LEU A 105 -1.91 26.86 15.12
CA LEU A 105 -0.77 26.66 16.01
C LEU A 105 0.14 27.89 16.12
N VAL A 106 0.26 28.67 15.04
CA VAL A 106 1.11 29.88 14.97
C VAL A 106 0.36 31.13 15.43
N PHE A 107 -0.93 31.21 15.12
CA PHE A 107 -1.82 32.34 15.39
C PHE A 107 -3.06 31.84 16.13
N PRO A 108 -2.98 31.52 17.43
CA PRO A 108 -4.14 31.10 18.21
C PRO A 108 -5.06 32.30 18.42
N VAL A 109 -6.05 32.45 17.53
CA VAL A 109 -7.03 33.54 17.59
C VAL A 109 -8.08 33.24 18.66
N GLU A 110 -8.57 34.27 19.35
CA GLU A 110 -9.69 34.15 20.27
C GLU A 110 -10.89 34.92 19.72
N VAL A 111 -12.08 34.37 19.94
CA VAL A 111 -13.33 35.04 19.59
C VAL A 111 -13.56 36.20 20.56
N ALA A 112 -13.81 37.39 19.99
CA ALA A 112 -14.08 38.61 20.73
C ALA A 112 -15.59 38.90 20.93
N TRP A 113 -16.45 37.93 20.64
CA TRP A 113 -17.90 38.04 20.80
C TRP A 113 -18.32 37.93 22.27
N ALA A 114 -19.44 38.56 22.62
CA ALA A 114 -20.02 38.42 23.96
C ALA A 114 -20.50 36.98 24.20
N PRO A 115 -20.53 36.51 25.48
CA PRO A 115 -21.06 35.19 25.81
C PRO A 115 -22.46 34.95 25.23
N ARG A 116 -22.63 33.83 24.53
CA ARG A 116 -23.84 33.49 23.78
C ARG A 116 -24.77 32.67 24.67
N ALA A 117 -25.98 33.17 24.92
CA ALA A 117 -27.03 32.43 25.63
C ALA A 117 -28.21 32.17 24.69
N VAL A 118 -28.44 30.90 24.32
CA VAL A 118 -29.54 30.51 23.42
C VAL A 118 -30.60 29.73 24.20
N THR A 119 -31.83 30.25 24.19
CA THR A 119 -33.02 29.58 24.73
C THR A 119 -34.06 29.36 23.63
N GLY A 120 -34.89 28.32 23.76
CA GLY A 120 -36.00 28.06 22.83
C GLY A 120 -35.67 27.07 21.69
N GLY A 121 -36.47 27.07 20.63
CA GLY A 121 -36.48 26.01 19.60
C GLY A 121 -35.17 25.80 18.82
N TRP A 122 -34.28 26.80 18.80
CA TRP A 122 -33.00 26.73 18.10
C TRP A 122 -31.84 26.21 18.95
N MET A 123 -32.04 26.03 20.26
CA MET A 123 -31.01 25.65 21.23
C MET A 123 -30.24 24.39 20.79
N ARG A 124 -30.93 23.33 20.37
CA ARG A 124 -30.29 22.07 19.98
C ARG A 124 -29.43 22.19 18.72
N VAL A 125 -29.90 22.95 17.73
CA VAL A 125 -29.16 23.14 16.47
C VAL A 125 -27.95 24.03 16.70
N PHE A 126 -28.11 25.07 17.52
CA PHE A 126 -27.01 25.92 17.95
C PHE A 126 -25.97 25.14 18.75
N GLN A 127 -26.38 24.33 19.73
CA GLN A 127 -25.45 23.47 20.48
C GLN A 127 -24.68 22.51 19.58
N LEU A 128 -25.34 21.91 18.58
CA LEU A 128 -24.65 21.08 17.59
C LEU A 128 -23.57 21.88 16.84
N ALA A 129 -23.91 23.08 16.35
CA ALA A 129 -22.97 23.97 15.68
C ALA A 129 -21.78 24.36 16.59
N ASP A 130 -22.06 24.70 17.84
CA ASP A 130 -21.08 25.12 18.85
C ASP A 130 -20.12 23.97 19.21
N THR A 131 -20.62 22.73 19.36
CA THR A 131 -19.75 21.56 19.61
C THR A 131 -18.81 21.22 18.45
N MET A 132 -19.15 21.63 17.23
CA MET A 132 -18.28 21.46 16.07
C MET A 132 -17.16 22.52 16.03
N ASN A 133 -17.33 23.63 16.73
CA ASN A 133 -16.33 24.69 16.77
C ASN A 133 -15.37 24.45 17.95
N LEU A 134 -14.15 24.06 17.64
CA LEU A 134 -13.13 23.86 18.66
C LEU A 134 -12.48 25.21 19.02
N GLU A 135 -12.22 25.40 20.31
CA GLU A 135 -11.63 26.63 20.82
C GLU A 135 -10.31 26.98 20.12
N ARG A 136 -10.12 28.27 19.83
CA ARG A 136 -8.89 28.88 19.28
C ARG A 136 -8.53 28.50 17.82
N ASN A 137 -9.41 27.81 17.10
CA ASN A 137 -9.19 27.37 15.72
C ASN A 137 -9.95 28.23 14.68
N TYR A 138 -9.78 29.56 14.72
CA TYR A 138 -10.61 30.48 13.93
C TYR A 138 -9.98 30.92 12.60
N LEU A 139 -8.70 31.31 12.59
CA LEU A 139 -8.04 31.91 11.41
C LEU A 139 -7.12 30.91 10.69
N PRO A 140 -7.36 30.55 9.41
CA PRO A 140 -8.54 30.84 8.58
C PRO A 140 -9.74 29.94 8.91
N SER A 141 -10.96 30.41 8.59
CA SER A 141 -12.17 29.60 8.82
C SER A 141 -12.22 28.41 7.87
N LEU A 142 -11.97 27.21 8.41
CA LEU A 142 -12.07 25.96 7.64
C LEU A 142 -13.51 25.66 7.21
N HIS A 143 -14.50 26.08 8.01
CA HIS A 143 -15.92 25.93 7.68
C HIS A 143 -16.27 26.68 6.39
N VAL A 144 -15.80 27.93 6.28
CA VAL A 144 -15.94 28.73 5.05
C VAL A 144 -15.10 28.14 3.92
N ALA A 145 -13.87 27.71 4.20
CA ALA A 145 -12.99 27.13 3.19
C ALA A 145 -13.65 25.90 2.52
N PHE A 146 -14.15 24.96 3.32
CA PHE A 146 -14.81 23.74 2.83
C PHE A 146 -16.07 24.05 2.01
N ALA A 147 -16.91 24.98 2.49
CA ALA A 147 -18.11 25.39 1.77
C ALA A 147 -17.78 26.06 0.42
N CYS A 148 -16.80 26.96 0.39
CA CYS A 148 -16.33 27.61 -0.82
C CYS A 148 -15.70 26.61 -1.80
N THR A 149 -14.85 25.69 -1.32
CA THR A 149 -14.24 24.65 -2.16
C THR A 149 -15.28 23.70 -2.74
N ALA A 150 -16.31 23.32 -1.96
CA ALA A 150 -17.44 22.55 -2.46
C ALA A 150 -18.19 23.30 -3.57
N ALA A 151 -18.52 24.58 -3.35
CA ALA A 151 -19.18 25.39 -4.37
C ALA A 151 -18.35 25.54 -5.65
N LEU A 152 -17.04 25.82 -5.54
CA LEU A 152 -16.13 25.89 -6.67
C LEU A 152 -16.08 24.55 -7.43
N ALA A 153 -15.87 23.44 -6.72
CA ALA A 153 -15.74 22.13 -7.33
C ALA A 153 -17.04 21.64 -7.99
N TYR A 154 -18.19 21.92 -7.39
CA TYR A 154 -19.51 21.57 -7.96
C TYR A 154 -19.86 22.49 -9.13
N SER A 155 -19.45 23.76 -9.08
CA SER A 155 -19.72 24.71 -10.16
C SER A 155 -19.13 24.27 -11.49
N GLU A 156 -17.93 23.68 -11.49
CA GLU A 156 -17.26 23.16 -12.69
C GLU A 156 -18.05 22.05 -13.40
N ARG A 157 -18.99 21.40 -12.69
CA ARG A 157 -19.82 20.29 -13.18
C ARG A 157 -21.28 20.66 -13.39
N SER A 158 -21.62 21.92 -13.16
CA SER A 158 -22.99 22.44 -13.10
C SER A 158 -23.29 23.42 -14.23
N GLY A 159 -24.56 23.52 -14.62
CA GLY A 159 -25.07 24.64 -15.43
C GLY A 159 -25.16 25.93 -14.61
N PRO A 160 -25.37 27.10 -15.26
CA PRO A 160 -25.29 28.42 -14.62
C PRO A 160 -26.22 28.60 -13.41
N VAL A 161 -27.43 28.04 -13.46
CA VAL A 161 -28.40 28.10 -12.34
C VAL A 161 -27.84 27.38 -11.10
N ALA A 162 -27.41 26.13 -11.25
CA ALA A 162 -26.84 25.36 -10.14
C ALA A 162 -25.53 25.97 -9.61
N ARG A 163 -24.71 26.58 -10.48
CA ARG A 163 -23.54 27.38 -10.05
C ARG A 163 -23.94 28.52 -9.12
N GLY A 164 -24.96 29.29 -9.50
CA GLY A 164 -25.49 30.37 -8.68
C GLY A 164 -26.04 29.87 -7.34
N LEU A 165 -26.75 28.75 -7.34
CA LEU A 165 -27.28 28.13 -6.11
C LEU A 165 -26.16 27.68 -5.16
N PHE A 166 -25.11 27.01 -5.64
CA PHE A 166 -23.99 26.61 -4.79
C PHE A 166 -23.19 27.82 -4.28
N ALA A 167 -23.00 28.85 -5.11
CA ALA A 167 -22.34 30.08 -4.67
C ALA A 167 -23.16 30.80 -3.59
N LEU A 168 -24.48 30.89 -3.77
CA LEU A 168 -25.39 31.48 -2.77
C LEU A 168 -25.39 30.66 -1.47
N TRP A 169 -25.36 29.33 -1.56
CA TRP A 169 -25.29 28.45 -0.40
C TRP A 169 -23.98 28.64 0.36
N ALA A 170 -22.83 28.66 -0.32
CA ALA A 170 -21.54 28.94 0.31
C ALA A 170 -21.50 30.34 0.93
N LEU A 171 -22.06 31.35 0.28
CA LEU A 171 -22.16 32.70 0.84
C LEU A 171 -23.07 32.74 2.08
N ALA A 172 -24.18 32.01 2.08
CA ALA A 172 -25.06 31.89 3.23
C ALA A 172 -24.37 31.18 4.41
N ILE A 173 -23.56 30.14 4.14
CA ILE A 173 -22.71 29.49 5.15
C ILE A 173 -21.66 30.48 5.68
N ALA A 174 -21.00 31.25 4.81
CA ALA A 174 -20.04 32.26 5.25
C ALA A 174 -20.69 33.33 6.14
N ALA A 175 -21.87 33.83 5.74
CA ALA A 175 -22.64 34.78 6.53
C ALA A 175 -23.13 34.17 7.85
N SER A 176 -23.52 32.88 7.87
CA SER A 176 -23.98 32.22 9.09
C SER A 176 -22.93 32.27 10.18
N THR A 177 -21.65 32.06 9.84
CA THR A 177 -20.53 32.11 10.81
C THR A 177 -20.46 33.43 11.59
N LEU A 178 -20.82 34.55 10.94
CA LEU A 178 -20.87 35.88 11.55
C LEU A 178 -22.14 36.04 12.38
N PHE A 179 -23.31 35.62 11.88
CA PHE A 179 -24.59 35.76 12.60
C PHE A 179 -24.72 34.86 13.83
N ILE A 180 -24.00 33.74 13.88
CA ILE A 180 -23.91 32.91 15.09
C ILE A 180 -22.68 33.22 15.95
N HIS A 181 -21.96 34.30 15.63
CA HIS A 181 -20.81 34.78 16.39
C HIS A 181 -19.74 33.69 16.61
N GLU A 182 -19.46 32.88 15.58
CA GLU A 182 -18.42 31.85 15.61
C GLU A 182 -17.09 32.32 15.01
N HIS A 183 -17.13 33.28 14.10
CA HIS A 183 -15.95 33.78 13.38
C HIS A 183 -15.97 35.30 13.25
N HIS A 184 -14.80 35.88 12.98
CA HIS A 184 -14.64 37.26 12.54
C HIS A 184 -14.53 37.31 11.01
N MET A 185 -14.80 38.47 10.42
CA MET A 185 -14.74 38.72 8.97
C MET A 185 -13.37 38.37 8.40
N VAL A 186 -12.29 38.62 9.15
CA VAL A 186 -10.93 38.28 8.74
C VAL A 186 -10.79 36.76 8.56
N ASP A 187 -11.35 35.95 9.45
CA ASP A 187 -11.36 34.48 9.34
C ASP A 187 -12.12 34.01 8.11
N VAL A 188 -13.27 34.62 7.85
CA VAL A 188 -14.16 34.31 6.72
C VAL A 188 -13.46 34.61 5.40
N LEU A 189 -12.87 35.79 5.26
CA LEU A 189 -12.13 36.18 4.06
C LEU A 189 -10.89 35.31 3.85
N ALA A 190 -10.15 35.00 4.93
CA ALA A 190 -9.00 34.11 4.87
C ALA A 190 -9.40 32.68 4.48
N GLY A 191 -10.53 32.18 4.98
CA GLY A 191 -11.10 30.88 4.60
C GLY A 191 -11.49 30.82 3.12
N ALA A 192 -12.17 31.86 2.61
CA ALA A 192 -12.53 31.95 1.19
C ALA A 192 -11.29 32.05 0.28
N LEU A 193 -10.28 32.82 0.68
CA LEU A 193 -9.00 32.91 -0.03
C LEU A 193 -8.26 31.57 -0.02
N LEU A 194 -8.23 30.89 1.12
CA LEU A 194 -7.62 29.58 1.27
C LEU A 194 -8.27 28.58 0.30
N ALA A 195 -9.60 28.48 0.28
CA ALA A 195 -10.36 27.64 -0.65
C ALA A 195 -10.04 27.91 -2.12
N TRP A 196 -10.01 29.19 -2.49
CA TRP A 196 -9.65 29.58 -3.86
C TRP A 196 -8.23 29.13 -4.21
N ALA A 197 -7.26 29.39 -3.32
CA ALA A 197 -5.86 29.07 -3.55
C ALA A 197 -5.62 27.55 -3.62
N THR A 198 -6.12 26.79 -2.65
CA THR A 198 -5.99 25.32 -2.59
C THR A 198 -6.65 24.67 -3.78
N TRP A 199 -7.87 25.06 -4.16
CA TRP A 199 -8.56 24.49 -5.31
C TRP A 199 -7.80 24.74 -6.61
N ARG A 200 -7.31 25.97 -6.83
CA ARG A 200 -6.55 26.33 -8.04
C ARG A 200 -5.19 25.63 -8.13
N VAL A 201 -4.58 25.29 -7.00
CA VAL A 201 -3.25 24.64 -6.95
C VAL A 201 -3.36 23.11 -6.97
N VAL A 202 -4.24 22.55 -6.14
CA VAL A 202 -4.37 21.10 -5.91
C VAL A 202 -5.14 20.44 -7.04
N ALA A 203 -6.28 21.00 -7.47
CA ALA A 203 -7.16 20.31 -8.41
C ALA A 203 -6.48 20.01 -9.75
N PRO A 204 -5.75 20.93 -10.41
CA PRO A 204 -5.07 20.63 -11.67
C PRO A 204 -3.97 19.57 -11.50
N ARG A 205 -3.21 19.61 -10.40
CA ARG A 205 -2.14 18.65 -10.11
C ARG A 205 -2.66 17.24 -9.88
N VAL A 206 -3.79 17.11 -9.18
CA VAL A 206 -4.39 15.80 -8.89
C VAL A 206 -5.14 15.24 -10.10
N ARG A 207 -5.67 16.09 -10.97
CA ARG A 207 -6.33 15.68 -12.22
C ARG A 207 -5.36 15.18 -13.28
N ASP A 208 -4.06 15.42 -13.11
CA ASP A 208 -3.03 14.89 -13.97
C ASP A 208 -3.13 13.35 -14.07
N ALA A 209 -3.08 12.83 -15.30
CA ALA A 209 -3.27 11.42 -15.55
C ALA A 209 -2.18 10.56 -14.91
N ALA A 210 -0.93 11.04 -14.87
CA ALA A 210 0.17 10.33 -14.24
C ALA A 210 0.04 10.33 -12.71
N PHE A 211 -0.46 11.42 -12.11
CA PHE A 211 -0.77 11.44 -10.68
C PHE A 211 -1.89 10.44 -10.32
N LEU A 212 -2.99 10.44 -11.07
CA LEU A 212 -4.09 9.49 -10.83
C LEU A 212 -3.63 8.04 -11.00
N GLU A 213 -2.87 7.75 -12.05
CA GLU A 213 -2.36 6.39 -12.26
C GLU A 213 -1.38 6.00 -11.15
N ALA A 214 -0.53 6.93 -10.72
CA ALA A 214 0.34 6.71 -9.57
C ALA A 214 -0.45 6.35 -8.30
N VAL A 215 -1.54 7.06 -8.00
CA VAL A 215 -2.41 6.74 -6.85
C VAL A 215 -3.09 5.39 -7.01
N ARG A 216 -3.59 5.08 -8.22
CA ARG A 216 -4.19 3.77 -8.53
C ARG A 216 -3.20 2.63 -8.25
N VAL A 217 -1.96 2.76 -8.74
CA VAL A 217 -0.91 1.76 -8.56
C VAL A 217 -0.55 1.57 -7.09
N GLU A 218 -0.43 2.66 -6.31
CA GLU A 218 -0.17 2.54 -4.88
C GLU A 218 -1.34 1.87 -4.14
N ALA A 219 -2.58 2.18 -4.52
CA ALA A 219 -3.76 1.54 -3.94
C ALA A 219 -3.81 0.03 -4.26
N LEU A 220 -3.42 -0.36 -5.48
CA LEU A 220 -3.28 -1.78 -5.84
C LEU A 220 -2.19 -2.45 -5.00
N CYS A 221 -1.00 -1.85 -4.88
CA CYS A 221 0.08 -2.39 -4.06
C CYS A 221 -0.32 -2.55 -2.60
N ALA A 222 -0.94 -1.53 -2.01
CA ALA A 222 -1.42 -1.57 -0.63
C ALA A 222 -2.47 -2.69 -0.42
N ARG A 223 -3.39 -2.85 -1.38
CA ARG A 223 -4.40 -3.93 -1.34
C ARG A 223 -3.76 -5.31 -1.42
N GLU A 224 -2.81 -5.51 -2.34
CA GLU A 224 -2.15 -6.81 -2.48
C GLU A 224 -1.24 -7.11 -1.27
N LEU A 225 -0.47 -6.14 -0.78
CA LEU A 225 0.33 -6.30 0.45
C LEU A 225 -0.53 -6.64 1.67
N TYR A 226 -1.72 -6.04 1.79
CA TYR A 226 -2.67 -6.40 2.84
C TYR A 226 -3.16 -7.86 2.70
N ARG A 227 -3.50 -8.30 1.48
CA ARG A 227 -3.89 -9.69 1.21
C ARG A 227 -2.77 -10.67 1.58
N PHE A 228 -1.54 -10.37 1.18
CA PHE A 228 -0.38 -11.20 1.53
C PHE A 228 -0.16 -11.23 3.05
N ALA A 229 -0.23 -10.08 3.74
CA ALA A 229 -0.06 -10.00 5.18
C ALA A 229 -1.12 -10.78 5.96
N ARG A 230 -2.36 -10.83 5.45
CA ARG A 230 -3.43 -11.67 6.02
C ARG A 230 -3.18 -13.16 5.86
N ARG A 231 -2.49 -13.56 4.80
CA ARG A 231 -2.12 -14.97 4.54
C ARG A 231 -0.98 -15.41 5.47
N HIS A 232 0.06 -14.59 5.59
CA HIS A 232 1.18 -14.89 6.47
C HIS A 232 1.89 -13.62 7.00
N PRO A 233 2.22 -13.56 8.31
CA PRO A 233 2.79 -12.35 8.94
C PRO A 233 4.13 -11.91 8.32
N ARG A 234 4.89 -12.83 7.71
CA ARG A 234 6.13 -12.52 6.97
C ARG A 234 5.94 -11.42 5.91
N TYR A 235 4.80 -11.42 5.24
CA TYR A 235 4.49 -10.44 4.21
C TYR A 235 4.18 -9.06 4.80
N GLY A 236 3.65 -9.00 6.02
CA GLY A 236 3.51 -7.75 6.77
C GLY A 236 4.86 -7.12 7.10
N LEU A 237 5.86 -7.93 7.48
CA LEU A 237 7.22 -7.45 7.71
C LEU A 237 7.89 -6.96 6.42
N ILE A 238 7.69 -7.67 5.30
CA ILE A 238 8.17 -7.23 3.98
C ILE A 238 7.51 -5.91 3.57
N ALA A 239 6.18 -5.79 3.74
CA ALA A 239 5.46 -4.56 3.46
C ALA A 239 6.02 -3.38 4.27
N LEU A 240 6.23 -3.58 5.57
CA LEU A 240 6.82 -2.56 6.44
C LEU A 240 8.22 -2.15 5.96
N ALA A 241 9.07 -3.11 5.63
CA ALA A 241 10.41 -2.84 5.11
C ALA A 241 10.38 -2.06 3.79
N LEU A 242 9.52 -2.45 2.85
CA LEU A 242 9.34 -1.76 1.57
C LEU A 242 8.89 -0.29 1.78
N TYR A 243 7.89 -0.06 2.62
CA TYR A 243 7.40 1.30 2.89
C TYR A 243 8.38 2.14 3.70
N GLN A 244 9.07 1.56 4.69
CA GLN A 244 10.14 2.24 5.42
C GLN A 244 11.25 2.70 4.47
N GLN A 245 11.67 1.85 3.54
CA GLN A 245 12.64 2.22 2.51
C GLN A 245 12.11 3.26 1.52
N SER A 246 10.78 3.42 1.40
CA SER A 246 10.17 4.37 0.49
C SER A 246 10.14 5.80 1.02
N VAL A 247 10.34 5.99 2.33
CA VAL A 247 10.42 7.31 2.97
C VAL A 247 11.57 8.12 2.35
N GLY A 248 11.29 9.36 1.96
CA GLY A 248 12.25 10.26 1.30
C GLY A 248 12.54 9.95 -0.19
N ARG A 249 12.11 8.79 -0.71
CA ARG A 249 12.35 8.37 -2.11
C ARG A 249 11.13 7.69 -2.75
N TRP A 250 9.95 8.21 -2.47
CA TRP A 250 8.66 7.55 -2.76
C TRP A 250 8.48 7.11 -4.21
N ARG A 251 8.81 8.00 -5.17
CA ARG A 251 8.75 7.72 -6.61
C ARG A 251 9.75 6.65 -7.01
N LYS A 252 11.01 6.78 -6.59
CA LYS A 252 12.09 5.85 -6.93
C LYS A 252 11.90 4.46 -6.31
N ALA A 253 11.31 4.38 -5.12
CA ALA A 253 11.03 3.12 -4.44
C ALA A 253 9.76 2.41 -4.96
N ARG A 254 9.01 3.03 -5.89
CA ARG A 254 7.78 2.45 -6.44
C ARG A 254 8.04 1.12 -7.13
N ARG A 255 9.07 1.02 -7.98
CA ARG A 255 9.49 -0.23 -8.64
C ARG A 255 9.72 -1.40 -7.69
N ALA A 256 10.14 -1.14 -6.45
CA ALA A 256 10.27 -2.18 -5.43
C ALA A 256 8.90 -2.68 -4.94
N ARG A 257 7.99 -1.77 -4.62
CA ARG A 257 6.62 -2.12 -4.19
C ARG A 257 5.87 -2.83 -5.31
N VAL A 258 5.92 -2.27 -6.52
CA VAL A 258 5.24 -2.80 -7.71
C VAL A 258 5.85 -4.15 -8.11
N GLY A 259 7.18 -4.26 -8.16
CA GLY A 259 7.89 -5.49 -8.51
C GLY A 259 7.58 -6.62 -7.55
N PHE A 260 7.63 -6.35 -6.24
CA PHE A 260 7.25 -7.32 -5.22
C PHE A 260 5.79 -7.76 -5.37
N CYS A 261 4.85 -6.81 -5.48
CA CYS A 261 3.43 -7.13 -5.61
C CYS A 261 3.13 -7.92 -6.89
N PHE A 262 3.75 -7.55 -8.01
CA PHE A 262 3.56 -8.24 -9.28
C PHE A 262 4.06 -9.68 -9.22
N LEU A 263 5.29 -9.90 -8.76
CA LEU A 263 5.87 -11.24 -8.71
C LEU A 263 5.17 -12.12 -7.67
N GLN A 264 4.86 -11.60 -6.49
CA GLN A 264 4.11 -12.35 -5.49
C GLN A 264 2.68 -12.66 -5.95
N LEU A 265 2.08 -11.81 -6.76
CA LEU A 265 0.76 -12.08 -7.34
C LEU A 265 0.80 -13.22 -8.36
N VAL A 266 1.87 -13.32 -9.14
CA VAL A 266 2.12 -14.45 -10.06
C VAL A 266 2.37 -15.74 -9.27
N ASP A 267 3.24 -15.66 -8.26
CA ASP A 267 3.57 -16.74 -7.32
C ASP A 267 2.31 -17.32 -6.67
N ASP A 268 1.48 -16.46 -6.06
CA ASP A 268 0.24 -16.86 -5.40
C ASP A 268 -0.71 -17.63 -6.33
N VAL A 269 -0.77 -17.29 -7.63
CA VAL A 269 -1.62 -18.00 -8.60
C VAL A 269 -1.02 -19.35 -8.97
N LEU A 270 0.29 -19.43 -9.15
CA LEU A 270 0.98 -20.69 -9.48
C LEU A 270 0.94 -21.69 -8.33
N ASP A 271 1.07 -21.21 -7.09
CA ASP A 271 1.04 -22.04 -5.87
C ASP A 271 -0.38 -22.39 -5.43
N GLY A 272 -1.40 -21.78 -6.03
CA GLY A 272 -2.82 -21.99 -5.68
C GLY A 272 -3.28 -21.22 -4.43
N ASP A 273 -2.43 -20.37 -3.85
CA ASP A 273 -2.79 -19.42 -2.78
C ASP A 273 -3.83 -18.38 -3.24
N ARG A 274 -3.90 -18.13 -4.55
CA ARG A 274 -4.91 -17.30 -5.21
C ARG A 274 -5.71 -18.14 -6.21
N PRO A 275 -6.99 -18.43 -5.93
CA PRO A 275 -7.80 -19.24 -6.83
C PRO A 275 -8.06 -18.49 -8.14
N VAL A 276 -7.95 -19.23 -9.24
CA VAL A 276 -8.33 -18.81 -10.59
C VAL A 276 -9.16 -19.92 -11.24
N ASP A 277 -9.99 -19.55 -12.21
CA ASP A 277 -10.87 -20.51 -12.89
C ASP A 277 -10.07 -21.37 -13.88
N GLY A 278 -9.91 -22.66 -13.59
CA GLY A 278 -9.16 -23.58 -14.45
C GLY A 278 -7.68 -23.65 -14.08
N GLU A 279 -6.82 -23.96 -15.06
CA GLU A 279 -5.40 -24.24 -14.80
C GLU A 279 -4.57 -22.94 -14.69
N PRO A 280 -3.89 -22.67 -13.56
CA PRO A 280 -3.05 -21.48 -13.35
C PRO A 280 -2.09 -21.13 -14.50
N LEU A 281 -1.48 -22.14 -15.14
CA LEU A 281 -0.55 -21.93 -16.26
C LEU A 281 -1.18 -21.13 -17.40
N SER A 282 -2.46 -21.40 -17.72
CA SER A 282 -3.18 -20.69 -18.78
C SER A 282 -3.37 -19.20 -18.49
N HIS A 283 -3.57 -18.85 -17.21
CA HIS A 283 -3.68 -17.45 -16.77
C HIS A 283 -2.34 -16.74 -16.85
N ILE A 284 -1.25 -17.39 -16.47
CA ILE A 284 0.10 -16.81 -16.57
C ILE A 284 0.53 -16.67 -18.03
N ASP A 285 0.19 -17.62 -18.91
CA ASP A 285 0.47 -17.52 -20.35
C ASP A 285 -0.26 -16.34 -20.99
N ALA A 286 -1.55 -16.18 -20.69
CA ALA A 286 -2.32 -15.04 -21.16
C ALA A 286 -1.76 -13.71 -20.62
N LEU A 287 -1.27 -13.68 -19.37
CA LEU A 287 -0.62 -12.52 -18.78
C LEU A 287 0.70 -12.18 -19.50
N LEU A 288 1.56 -13.17 -19.75
CA LEU A 288 2.84 -13.00 -20.46
C LEU A 288 2.60 -12.45 -21.87
N VAL A 289 1.72 -13.09 -22.64
CA VAL A 289 1.35 -12.62 -24.00
C VAL A 289 0.86 -11.18 -23.96
N ARG A 290 0.03 -10.82 -22.98
CA ARG A 290 -0.48 -9.45 -22.85
C ARG A 290 0.64 -8.44 -22.55
N LEU A 291 1.57 -8.79 -21.67
CA LEU A 291 2.69 -7.92 -21.31
C LEU A 291 3.68 -7.76 -22.46
N GLU A 292 3.91 -8.81 -23.26
CA GLU A 292 4.80 -8.80 -24.43
C GLU A 292 4.21 -8.04 -25.62
N THR A 293 2.92 -8.26 -25.91
CA THR A 293 2.24 -7.64 -27.07
C THR A 293 1.72 -6.24 -26.79
N GLY A 294 1.55 -5.87 -25.52
CA GLY A 294 0.88 -4.63 -25.13
C GLY A 294 -0.64 -4.65 -25.32
N ALA A 295 -1.25 -5.79 -25.66
CA ALA A 295 -2.68 -5.90 -25.95
C ALA A 295 -3.58 -5.40 -24.80
N THR A 296 -4.65 -4.68 -25.12
CA THR A 296 -5.55 -4.10 -24.11
C THR A 296 -6.75 -4.98 -23.76
N ASP A 297 -7.00 -6.04 -24.52
CA ASP A 297 -8.21 -6.85 -24.38
C ASP A 297 -8.10 -7.92 -23.27
N ALA A 298 -9.20 -8.08 -22.53
CA ALA A 298 -9.34 -9.05 -21.43
C ALA A 298 -10.12 -10.30 -21.87
N PRO A 299 -9.60 -11.53 -21.69
CA PRO A 299 -10.45 -12.70 -21.59
C PRO A 299 -11.39 -12.53 -20.39
N ARG A 300 -12.62 -13.03 -20.53
CA ARG A 300 -13.71 -12.83 -19.56
C ARG A 300 -13.57 -13.63 -18.25
N THR A 301 -12.55 -14.46 -18.11
CA THR A 301 -12.33 -15.33 -16.94
C THR A 301 -11.23 -14.76 -16.03
N SER A 302 -11.52 -14.60 -14.73
CA SER A 302 -10.68 -13.96 -13.68
C SER A 302 -10.26 -12.49 -13.92
N ALA A 303 -11.23 -11.61 -14.24
CA ALA A 303 -10.97 -10.19 -14.55
C ALA A 303 -10.12 -9.43 -13.50
N GLU A 304 -10.23 -9.75 -12.21
CA GLU A 304 -9.50 -9.02 -11.15
C GLU A 304 -7.98 -9.31 -11.15
N PHE A 305 -7.59 -10.59 -11.23
CA PHE A 305 -6.18 -10.98 -11.30
C PHE A 305 -5.54 -10.35 -12.54
N HIS A 306 -6.18 -10.51 -13.70
CA HIS A 306 -5.67 -10.00 -14.96
C HIS A 306 -5.52 -8.48 -14.97
N ASP A 307 -6.51 -7.71 -14.50
CA ASP A 307 -6.39 -6.24 -14.43
C ASP A 307 -5.25 -5.81 -13.51
N THR A 308 -5.15 -6.44 -12.33
CA THR A 308 -4.14 -6.10 -11.33
C THR A 308 -2.74 -6.46 -11.80
N ALA A 309 -2.51 -7.71 -12.22
CA ALA A 309 -1.21 -8.20 -12.66
C ALA A 309 -0.74 -7.48 -13.93
N THR A 310 -1.64 -7.21 -14.88
CA THR A 310 -1.30 -6.44 -16.08
C THR A 310 -0.88 -5.02 -15.72
N THR A 311 -1.64 -4.34 -14.84
CA THR A 311 -1.32 -2.97 -14.42
C THR A 311 0.04 -2.92 -13.73
N LEU A 312 0.26 -3.77 -12.73
CA LEU A 312 1.53 -3.81 -11.99
C LEU A 312 2.70 -4.21 -12.88
N GLY A 313 2.52 -5.22 -13.75
CA GLY A 313 3.55 -5.68 -14.68
C GLY A 313 3.96 -4.60 -15.67
N ARG A 314 3.00 -3.87 -16.26
CA ARG A 314 3.30 -2.74 -17.17
C ARG A 314 4.05 -1.62 -16.48
N VAL A 315 3.63 -1.25 -15.26
CA VAL A 315 4.30 -0.20 -14.49
C VAL A 315 5.72 -0.64 -14.13
N LEU A 316 5.92 -1.88 -13.68
CA LEU A 316 7.24 -2.42 -13.43
C LEU A 316 8.12 -2.34 -14.67
N LEU A 317 7.65 -2.84 -15.81
CA LEU A 317 8.40 -2.83 -17.06
C LEU A 317 8.72 -1.41 -17.54
N ALA A 318 7.82 -0.44 -17.31
CA ALA A 318 8.07 0.96 -17.65
C ALA A 318 9.09 1.64 -16.70
N GLU A 319 9.14 1.23 -15.44
CA GLU A 319 10.10 1.77 -14.46
C GLU A 319 11.49 1.11 -14.53
N LEU A 320 11.60 -0.06 -15.15
CA LEU A 320 12.87 -0.74 -15.42
C LEU A 320 13.52 -0.18 -16.70
N THR A 321 14.55 0.65 -16.53
CA THR A 321 15.27 1.29 -17.64
C THR A 321 16.21 0.33 -18.38
N ASP A 322 16.73 -0.69 -17.69
CA ASP A 322 17.60 -1.71 -18.27
C ASP A 322 16.79 -2.78 -19.03
N ALA A 323 17.15 -3.01 -20.29
CA ALA A 323 16.56 -4.06 -21.12
C ALA A 323 16.80 -5.46 -20.55
N ARG A 324 17.95 -5.71 -19.91
CA ARG A 324 18.24 -6.99 -19.26
C ARG A 324 17.33 -7.22 -18.07
N ALA A 325 17.13 -6.20 -17.22
CA ALA A 325 16.20 -6.30 -16.09
C ALA A 325 14.75 -6.57 -16.54
N ARG A 326 14.30 -5.93 -17.63
CA ARG A 326 12.99 -6.21 -18.23
C ARG A 326 12.88 -7.66 -18.71
N ALA A 327 13.89 -8.17 -19.41
CA ALA A 327 13.92 -9.57 -19.85
C ALA A 327 13.92 -10.55 -18.66
N GLN A 328 14.62 -10.23 -17.58
CA GLN A 328 14.66 -11.03 -16.36
C GLN A 328 13.29 -11.18 -15.69
N VAL A 329 12.40 -10.17 -15.77
CA VAL A 329 11.02 -10.30 -15.28
C VAL A 329 10.30 -11.45 -15.98
N PHE A 330 10.38 -11.51 -17.32
CA PHE A 330 9.76 -12.58 -18.10
C PHE A 330 10.44 -13.93 -17.86
N GLU A 331 11.77 -13.98 -17.78
CA GLU A 331 12.52 -15.20 -17.49
C GLU A 331 12.18 -15.76 -16.11
N LEU A 332 12.01 -14.90 -15.11
CA LEU A 332 11.61 -15.29 -13.76
C LEU A 332 10.20 -15.87 -13.74
N VAL A 333 9.23 -15.20 -14.36
CA VAL A 333 7.84 -15.71 -14.44
C VAL A 333 7.80 -17.06 -15.17
N ARG A 334 8.54 -17.22 -16.27
CA ARG A 334 8.63 -18.51 -16.98
C ARG A 334 9.32 -19.59 -16.14
N THR A 335 10.31 -19.23 -15.33
CA THR A 335 10.96 -20.15 -14.40
C THR A 335 9.98 -20.61 -13.32
N MET A 336 9.20 -19.71 -12.73
CA MET A 336 8.16 -20.06 -11.75
C MET A 336 7.06 -20.95 -12.36
N ARG A 337 6.67 -20.73 -13.63
CA ARG A 337 5.72 -21.62 -14.32
C ARG A 337 6.20 -23.07 -14.36
N LYS A 338 7.51 -23.32 -14.49
CA LYS A 338 8.05 -24.69 -14.53
C LYS A 338 7.75 -25.45 -13.24
N ASP A 339 7.71 -24.78 -12.09
CA ASP A 339 7.33 -25.44 -10.83
C ASP A 339 5.87 -25.90 -10.86
N ARG A 340 4.96 -25.07 -11.40
CA ARG A 340 3.57 -25.50 -11.60
C ARG A 340 3.43 -26.62 -12.64
N GLU A 341 4.23 -26.62 -13.70
CA GLU A 341 4.29 -27.73 -14.67
C GLU A 341 4.73 -29.04 -13.98
N ARG A 342 5.75 -28.98 -13.11
CA ARG A 342 6.19 -30.13 -12.31
C ARG A 342 5.09 -30.65 -11.39
N VAL A 343 4.36 -29.76 -10.74
CA VAL A 343 3.21 -30.13 -9.88
C VAL A 343 2.12 -30.82 -10.69
N ARG A 344 1.72 -30.23 -11.83
CA ARG A 344 0.69 -30.78 -12.71
C ARG A 344 1.07 -32.17 -13.23
N ASP A 345 2.34 -32.34 -13.61
CA ASP A 345 2.84 -33.55 -14.27
C ASP A 345 3.40 -34.58 -13.26
N GLY A 346 3.44 -34.26 -11.96
CA GLY A 346 3.97 -35.13 -10.90
C GLY A 346 5.47 -35.45 -11.06
N GLN A 347 6.27 -34.49 -11.55
CA GLN A 347 7.65 -34.74 -11.97
C GLN A 347 8.63 -34.80 -10.79
N TRP A 348 9.45 -35.86 -10.80
CA TRP A 348 10.64 -35.99 -9.97
C TRP A 348 11.88 -35.69 -10.80
N TRP A 349 12.79 -34.86 -10.28
CA TRP A 349 14.02 -34.49 -10.97
C TRP A 349 15.24 -35.01 -10.22
N ASP A 350 16.34 -35.20 -10.95
CA ASP A 350 17.63 -35.51 -10.32
C ASP A 350 18.17 -34.29 -9.55
N ALA A 351 19.15 -34.55 -8.67
CA ALA A 351 19.73 -33.53 -7.81
C ALA A 351 20.36 -32.35 -8.58
N SER A 352 20.98 -32.62 -9.73
CA SER A 352 21.65 -31.59 -10.54
C SER A 352 20.65 -30.66 -11.22
N THR A 353 19.55 -31.23 -11.72
CA THR A 353 18.44 -30.49 -12.33
C THR A 353 17.72 -29.63 -11.30
N LEU A 354 17.42 -30.16 -10.11
CA LEU A 354 16.86 -29.38 -9.00
C LEU A 354 17.77 -28.21 -8.61
N GLN A 355 19.07 -28.47 -8.44
CA GLN A 355 20.03 -27.43 -8.08
C GLN A 355 20.13 -26.34 -9.14
N ALA A 356 20.19 -26.71 -10.44
CA ALA A 356 20.25 -25.76 -11.53
C ALA A 356 18.98 -24.88 -11.60
N HIS A 357 17.81 -25.49 -11.39
CA HIS A 357 16.53 -24.78 -11.34
C HIS A 357 16.47 -23.79 -10.19
N HIS A 358 16.79 -24.20 -8.96
CA HIS A 358 16.82 -23.28 -7.82
C HIS A 358 17.86 -22.16 -8.00
N ALA A 359 19.05 -22.48 -8.52
CA ALA A 359 20.06 -21.47 -8.81
C ALA A 359 19.56 -20.43 -9.83
N ALA A 360 18.85 -20.86 -10.87
CA ALA A 360 18.25 -19.95 -11.85
C ALA A 360 17.17 -19.05 -11.22
N THR A 361 16.24 -19.60 -10.45
CA THR A 361 15.18 -18.84 -9.77
C THR A 361 15.75 -17.78 -8.82
N PHE A 362 16.72 -18.15 -7.99
CA PHE A 362 17.33 -17.22 -7.04
C PHE A 362 18.23 -16.20 -7.71
N ARG A 363 18.99 -16.57 -8.74
CA ARG A 363 19.76 -15.62 -9.55
C ARG A 363 18.85 -14.54 -10.14
N LEU A 364 17.75 -14.94 -10.78
CA LEU A 364 16.82 -14.02 -11.43
C LEU A 364 16.12 -13.08 -10.44
N SER A 365 15.62 -13.62 -9.33
CA SER A 365 14.93 -12.81 -8.32
C SER A 365 15.88 -11.87 -7.57
N VAL A 366 17.10 -12.32 -7.24
CA VAL A 366 18.11 -11.48 -6.59
C VAL A 366 18.66 -10.42 -7.54
N ASP A 367 18.97 -10.75 -8.80
CA ASP A 367 19.40 -9.76 -9.80
C ASP A 367 18.36 -8.65 -9.97
N LEU A 368 17.09 -9.01 -10.10
CA LEU A 368 16.02 -8.03 -10.28
C LEU A 368 15.87 -7.13 -9.04
N MET A 369 15.97 -7.70 -7.85
CA MET A 369 15.91 -6.95 -6.60
C MET A 369 17.11 -6.01 -6.44
N LEU A 370 18.33 -6.47 -6.77
CA LEU A 370 19.54 -5.65 -6.77
C LEU A 370 19.42 -4.50 -7.77
N HIS A 371 18.90 -4.76 -8.96
CA HIS A 371 18.63 -3.73 -9.96
C HIS A 371 17.63 -2.67 -9.45
N VAL A 372 16.53 -3.11 -8.85
CA VAL A 372 15.52 -2.22 -8.25
C VAL A 372 16.07 -1.42 -7.06
N ALA A 373 17.08 -1.96 -6.37
CA ALA A 373 17.79 -1.27 -5.29
C ALA A 373 18.89 -0.31 -5.79
N ASP A 374 19.15 -0.23 -7.10
CA ASP A 374 20.37 0.36 -7.70
C ASP A 374 21.66 -0.10 -7.02
N ALA A 375 21.73 -1.40 -6.71
CA ALA A 375 22.95 -2.00 -6.20
C ALA A 375 24.04 -2.03 -7.28
N GLN A 376 25.30 -1.91 -6.85
CA GLN A 376 26.45 -2.12 -7.72
C GLN A 376 26.92 -3.58 -7.70
N VAL A 377 26.70 -4.27 -6.57
CA VAL A 377 26.90 -5.72 -6.47
C VAL A 377 25.90 -6.46 -7.34
N ARG A 378 26.32 -7.61 -7.84
CA ARG A 378 25.57 -8.52 -8.70
C ARG A 378 25.38 -9.84 -7.98
N SER A 379 24.39 -10.63 -8.39
CA SER A 379 24.15 -11.94 -7.79
C SER A 379 25.34 -12.90 -7.98
N GLU A 380 26.09 -12.75 -9.08
CA GLU A 380 27.30 -13.50 -9.40
C GLU A 380 28.49 -13.22 -8.48
N ASP A 381 28.46 -12.14 -7.70
CA ASP A 381 29.51 -11.80 -6.74
C ASP A 381 29.40 -12.65 -5.44
N ALA A 382 28.25 -13.30 -5.23
CA ALA A 382 27.98 -14.15 -4.07
C ALA A 382 27.27 -15.46 -4.46
N PRO A 383 27.89 -16.30 -5.31
CA PRO A 383 27.24 -17.51 -5.84
C PRO A 383 26.89 -18.51 -4.72
N SER A 384 27.69 -18.59 -3.66
CA SER A 384 27.41 -19.47 -2.52
C SER A 384 26.17 -19.00 -1.74
N LEU A 385 25.90 -17.69 -1.70
CA LEU A 385 24.67 -17.16 -1.11
C LEU A 385 23.43 -17.56 -1.91
N LEU A 386 23.50 -17.50 -3.25
CA LEU A 386 22.37 -17.91 -4.09
C LEU A 386 22.03 -19.39 -3.91
N ALA A 387 23.05 -20.25 -3.86
CA ALA A 387 22.87 -21.66 -3.56
C ALA A 387 22.31 -21.89 -2.15
N ALA A 388 22.77 -21.11 -1.15
CA ALA A 388 22.24 -21.17 0.22
C ALA A 388 20.78 -20.71 0.31
N LEU A 389 20.38 -19.72 -0.48
CA LEU A 389 18.99 -19.26 -0.59
C LEU A 389 18.10 -20.35 -1.23
N GLY A 390 18.57 -20.99 -2.30
CA GLY A 390 17.93 -22.15 -2.91
C GLY A 390 17.68 -23.27 -1.90
N TRP A 391 18.74 -23.70 -1.24
CA TRP A 391 18.67 -24.66 -0.14
C TRP A 391 17.68 -24.24 0.96
N CYS A 392 17.75 -22.99 1.40
CA CYS A 392 16.89 -22.47 2.46
C CYS A 392 15.42 -22.52 2.05
N SER A 393 15.11 -22.23 0.79
CA SER A 393 13.73 -22.29 0.27
C SER A 393 13.20 -23.72 0.36
N VAL A 394 13.95 -24.67 -0.20
CA VAL A 394 13.59 -26.09 -0.20
C VAL A 394 13.39 -26.60 1.22
N MET A 395 14.38 -26.46 2.10
CA MET A 395 14.29 -27.01 3.45
C MET A 395 13.26 -26.29 4.35
N ARG A 396 12.91 -25.04 4.02
CA ARG A 396 11.89 -24.28 4.74
C ARG A 396 10.49 -24.72 4.36
N ASP A 397 10.24 -24.99 3.09
CA ASP A 397 8.90 -25.24 2.57
C ASP A 397 8.70 -26.71 2.19
N LEU A 398 9.69 -27.59 2.44
CA LEU A 398 9.69 -29.01 2.04
C LEU A 398 8.38 -29.77 2.36
N ARG A 399 7.79 -29.55 3.54
CA ARG A 399 6.56 -30.26 3.92
C ARG A 399 5.39 -29.78 3.07
N GLU A 400 5.25 -28.47 2.94
CA GLU A 400 4.21 -27.82 2.15
C GLU A 400 4.35 -28.15 0.66
N ASP A 401 5.57 -28.07 0.12
CA ASP A 401 5.90 -28.39 -1.27
C ASP A 401 5.52 -29.83 -1.61
N LEU A 402 5.94 -30.80 -0.77
CA LEU A 402 5.61 -32.22 -0.94
C LEU A 402 4.09 -32.44 -0.91
N ALA A 403 3.38 -31.82 0.04
CA ALA A 403 1.92 -31.92 0.15
C ALA A 403 1.18 -31.32 -1.06
N GLN A 404 1.80 -30.34 -1.75
CA GLN A 404 1.28 -29.73 -2.97
C GLN A 404 1.72 -30.46 -4.25
N GLY A 405 2.53 -31.52 -4.16
CA GLY A 405 3.05 -32.26 -5.31
C GLY A 405 4.28 -31.62 -5.97
N LEU A 406 4.90 -30.62 -5.32
CA LEU A 406 6.18 -30.05 -5.74
C LEU A 406 7.34 -30.83 -5.10
N PHE A 407 7.87 -31.79 -5.84
CA PHE A 407 8.89 -32.69 -5.30
C PHE A 407 10.30 -32.09 -5.39
N ASN A 408 10.70 -31.33 -4.36
CA ASN A 408 12.05 -30.76 -4.23
C ASN A 408 13.06 -31.71 -3.53
N VAL A 409 12.86 -33.00 -3.73
CA VAL A 409 13.73 -34.08 -3.24
C VAL A 409 14.27 -34.84 -4.48
N PRO A 410 15.58 -35.14 -4.53
CA PRO A 410 16.15 -35.87 -5.65
C PRO A 410 15.46 -37.21 -5.95
N ALA A 411 15.30 -37.53 -7.23
CA ALA A 411 14.58 -38.72 -7.69
C ALA A 411 15.19 -40.05 -7.20
N ASP A 412 16.51 -40.11 -7.03
CA ASP A 412 17.24 -41.25 -6.46
C ASP A 412 16.88 -41.46 -4.98
N VAL A 413 16.90 -40.40 -4.18
CA VAL A 413 16.47 -40.44 -2.77
C VAL A 413 15.01 -40.90 -2.66
N ALA A 414 14.15 -40.41 -3.54
CA ALA A 414 12.75 -40.81 -3.58
C ALA A 414 12.58 -42.29 -3.97
N SER A 415 13.37 -42.78 -4.92
CA SER A 415 13.38 -44.18 -5.33
C SER A 415 13.83 -45.10 -4.17
N ASP A 416 14.88 -44.72 -3.46
CA ASP A 416 15.38 -45.49 -2.32
C ASP A 416 14.38 -45.52 -1.15
N ALA A 417 13.73 -44.38 -0.87
CA ALA A 417 12.66 -44.31 0.11
C ALA A 417 11.50 -45.25 -0.26
N ARG A 418 11.05 -45.25 -1.52
CA ARG A 418 10.03 -46.21 -2.00
C ARG A 418 10.48 -47.65 -1.88
N GLY A 419 11.74 -47.95 -2.22
CA GLY A 419 12.34 -49.28 -2.08
C GLY A 419 12.32 -49.79 -0.64
N SER A 420 12.39 -48.88 0.34
CA SER A 420 12.24 -49.19 1.77
C SER A 420 10.81 -49.18 2.30
N GLY A 421 9.80 -49.03 1.44
CA GLY A 421 8.38 -49.03 1.81
C GLY A 421 7.85 -47.71 2.36
N HIS A 422 8.58 -46.60 2.20
CA HIS A 422 8.15 -45.26 2.62
C HIS A 422 7.65 -44.44 1.43
N ASP A 423 6.60 -43.65 1.63
CA ASP A 423 6.13 -42.71 0.61
C ASP A 423 7.01 -41.45 0.60
N PRO A 424 7.77 -41.18 -0.48
CA PRO A 424 8.62 -39.98 -0.55
C PRO A 424 7.82 -38.69 -0.75
N ALA A 425 6.53 -38.76 -1.11
CA ALA A 425 5.65 -37.60 -1.24
C ALA A 425 5.10 -37.14 0.12
N ASP A 426 5.17 -37.99 1.16
CA ASP A 426 4.83 -37.59 2.52
C ASP A 426 6.10 -37.21 3.29
N PHE A 427 6.10 -36.03 3.89
CA PHE A 427 7.27 -35.50 4.59
C PHE A 427 7.73 -36.40 5.76
N ASP A 428 6.79 -36.91 6.54
CA ASP A 428 7.10 -37.69 7.74
C ASP A 428 7.58 -39.10 7.35
N ALA A 429 6.96 -39.72 6.34
CA ALA A 429 7.40 -41.00 5.78
C ALA A 429 8.78 -40.89 5.11
N LEU A 430 9.03 -39.82 4.35
CA LEU A 430 10.34 -39.56 3.76
C LEU A 430 11.44 -39.52 4.83
N LEU A 431 11.23 -38.75 5.91
CA LEU A 431 12.23 -38.63 6.99
C LEU A 431 12.29 -39.85 7.92
N ALA A 432 11.31 -40.74 7.86
CA ALA A 432 11.37 -42.05 8.50
C ALA A 432 12.29 -43.02 7.76
N SER A 433 12.42 -42.89 6.43
CA SER A 433 13.36 -43.68 5.64
C SER A 433 14.83 -43.32 5.91
N ASP A 434 15.72 -44.31 5.85
CA ASP A 434 17.17 -44.09 6.01
C ASP A 434 17.72 -43.17 4.91
N ALA A 435 17.25 -43.35 3.67
CA ALA A 435 17.64 -42.53 2.52
C ALA A 435 17.25 -41.06 2.70
N GLY A 436 15.99 -40.78 3.05
CA GLY A 436 15.51 -39.42 3.28
C GLY A 436 16.18 -38.74 4.48
N ARG A 437 16.42 -39.49 5.56
CA ARG A 437 17.16 -38.98 6.73
C ARG A 437 18.61 -38.66 6.40
N ALA A 438 19.31 -39.55 5.69
CA ALA A 438 20.68 -39.34 5.26
C ALA A 438 20.81 -38.14 4.31
N TRP A 439 19.87 -38.00 3.37
CA TRP A 439 19.78 -36.84 2.49
C TRP A 439 19.60 -35.53 3.26
N ALA A 440 18.67 -35.48 4.23
CA ALA A 440 18.45 -34.28 5.04
C ALA A 440 19.69 -33.88 5.86
N VAL A 441 20.44 -34.86 6.39
CA VAL A 441 21.72 -34.63 7.08
C VAL A 441 22.78 -34.08 6.13
N SER A 442 22.89 -34.65 4.92
CA SER A 442 23.81 -34.18 3.88
C SER A 442 23.52 -32.73 3.48
N GLU A 443 22.26 -32.40 3.22
CA GLU A 443 21.85 -31.03 2.88
C GLU A 443 22.12 -30.05 4.04
N TYR A 444 21.95 -30.46 5.29
CA TYR A 444 22.29 -29.65 6.46
C TYR A 444 23.80 -29.32 6.54
N GLN A 445 24.67 -30.29 6.24
CA GLN A 445 26.12 -30.11 6.21
C GLN A 445 26.55 -29.26 5.01
N ARG A 446 25.97 -29.51 3.85
CA ARG A 446 26.20 -28.72 2.62
C ARG A 446 25.88 -27.25 2.83
N ALA A 447 24.78 -26.94 3.53
CA ALA A 447 24.39 -25.57 3.84
C ALA A 447 25.43 -24.83 4.69
N ARG A 448 26.07 -25.50 5.67
CA ARG A 448 27.18 -24.91 6.43
C ARG A 448 28.32 -24.49 5.51
N ALA A 449 28.76 -25.39 4.63
CA ALA A 449 29.84 -25.11 3.68
C ALA A 449 29.48 -23.98 2.68
N LEU A 450 28.21 -23.86 2.29
CA LEU A 450 27.72 -22.74 1.48
C LEU A 450 27.75 -21.42 2.26
N LEU A 451 27.33 -21.43 3.52
CA LEU A 451 27.33 -20.25 4.38
C LEU A 451 28.76 -19.77 4.70
N ASP A 452 29.70 -20.66 4.97
CA ASP A 452 31.11 -20.31 5.20
C ASP A 452 31.74 -19.63 3.97
N ARG A 453 31.50 -20.17 2.78
CA ARG A 453 31.96 -19.55 1.52
C ARG A 453 31.25 -18.23 1.26
N SER A 454 29.94 -18.18 1.44
CA SER A 454 29.15 -16.95 1.31
C SER A 454 29.65 -15.84 2.23
N ALA A 455 30.04 -16.15 3.46
CA ALA A 455 30.60 -15.16 4.38
C ALA A 455 31.90 -14.56 3.83
N SER A 456 32.76 -15.39 3.24
CA SER A 456 34.03 -14.97 2.62
C SER A 456 33.79 -14.10 1.36
N GLU A 457 32.87 -14.52 0.48
CA GLU A 457 32.45 -13.76 -0.70
C GLU A 457 31.91 -12.37 -0.30
N LEU A 458 31.02 -12.32 0.71
CA LEU A 458 30.41 -11.06 1.16
C LEU A 458 31.37 -10.12 1.89
N ALA A 459 32.44 -10.66 2.50
CA ALA A 459 33.51 -9.85 3.08
C ALA A 459 34.29 -9.11 1.98
N ALA A 460 34.49 -9.74 0.82
CA ALA A 460 35.14 -9.09 -0.33
C ALA A 460 34.31 -7.95 -0.94
N LEU A 461 33.00 -7.92 -0.69
CA LEU A 461 32.07 -6.89 -1.15
C LEU A 461 31.87 -5.75 -0.12
N GLU A 462 32.71 -5.67 0.91
CA GLU A 462 32.60 -4.63 1.91
C GLU A 462 32.72 -3.22 1.31
N GLY A 463 31.88 -2.29 1.80
CA GLY A 463 31.78 -0.92 1.26
C GLY A 463 30.99 -0.76 -0.04
N GLN A 464 30.68 -1.83 -0.78
CA GLN A 464 29.96 -1.70 -2.05
C GLN A 464 28.45 -1.46 -1.86
N PRO A 465 27.83 -0.55 -2.66
CA PRO A 465 26.38 -0.34 -2.66
C PRO A 465 25.61 -1.63 -2.97
N GLY A 466 24.71 -2.01 -2.06
CA GLY A 466 23.91 -3.24 -2.16
C GLY A 466 24.46 -4.44 -1.36
N ALA A 467 25.74 -4.43 -0.97
CA ALA A 467 26.31 -5.49 -0.13
C ALA A 467 25.57 -5.70 1.22
N PRO A 468 25.07 -4.65 1.92
CA PRO A 468 24.27 -4.84 3.13
C PRO A 468 22.98 -5.65 2.90
N LEU A 469 22.39 -5.57 1.71
CA LEU A 469 21.18 -6.32 1.35
C LEU A 469 21.50 -7.82 1.23
N LEU A 470 22.62 -8.18 0.57
CA LEU A 470 23.07 -9.57 0.49
C LEU A 470 23.46 -10.14 1.87
N ARG A 471 24.10 -9.33 2.73
CA ARG A 471 24.39 -9.74 4.12
C ARG A 471 23.13 -9.97 4.96
N LEU A 472 22.05 -9.23 4.71
CA LEU A 472 20.76 -9.46 5.35
C LEU A 472 20.23 -10.86 4.99
N PHE A 473 20.29 -11.26 3.72
CA PHE A 473 19.90 -12.60 3.29
C PHE A 473 20.78 -13.68 3.91
N HIS A 474 22.10 -13.50 3.88
CA HIS A 474 23.03 -14.42 4.52
C HIS A 474 22.66 -14.65 5.99
N ARG A 475 22.47 -13.58 6.78
CA ARG A 475 22.08 -13.69 8.19
C ARG A 475 20.73 -14.39 8.38
N SER A 476 19.78 -14.18 7.47
CA SER A 476 18.48 -14.85 7.49
C SER A 476 18.63 -16.36 7.27
N VAL A 477 19.43 -16.78 6.28
CA VAL A 477 19.68 -18.20 5.99
C VAL A 477 20.49 -18.85 7.12
N GLU A 478 21.53 -18.18 7.62
CA GLU A 478 22.34 -18.61 8.76
C GLU A 478 21.46 -18.84 10.00
N SER A 479 20.54 -17.91 10.30
CA SER A 479 19.59 -18.08 11.40
C SER A 479 18.61 -19.23 11.17
N PHE A 480 18.19 -19.49 9.93
CA PHE A 480 17.33 -20.63 9.62
C PHE A 480 18.08 -21.95 9.84
N TRP A 481 19.29 -22.07 9.28
CA TRP A 481 20.18 -23.22 9.44
C TRP A 481 20.52 -23.50 10.91
N ALA A 482 20.98 -22.50 11.66
CA ALA A 482 21.46 -22.70 13.02
C ALA A 482 20.33 -22.96 14.04
N ARG A 483 19.13 -22.42 13.80
CA ARG A 483 18.06 -22.39 14.82
C ARG A 483 16.75 -23.01 14.37
N LYS A 484 16.23 -22.64 13.20
CA LYS A 484 14.86 -23.02 12.80
C LYS A 484 14.79 -24.45 12.27
N LEU A 485 15.73 -24.84 11.41
CA LEU A 485 15.73 -26.18 10.81
C LEU A 485 15.96 -27.28 11.87
N PRO A 486 16.93 -27.18 12.81
CA PRO A 486 17.09 -28.18 13.89
C PRO A 486 15.98 -28.18 14.95
N ARG A 487 15.05 -27.21 14.92
CA ARG A 487 13.80 -27.27 15.70
C ARG A 487 12.73 -28.08 14.98
N ARG A 488 12.70 -28.04 13.64
CA ARG A 488 11.78 -28.81 12.80
C ARG A 488 12.24 -30.25 12.59
N MET A 489 13.56 -30.47 12.52
CA MET A 489 14.21 -31.76 12.34
C MET A 489 15.24 -31.99 13.46
N PRO A 490 14.81 -32.43 14.67
CA PRO A 490 15.67 -32.51 15.84
C PRO A 490 16.93 -33.38 15.69
N PHE A 491 16.87 -34.40 14.82
CA PHE A 491 17.99 -35.30 14.53
C PHE A 491 19.19 -34.60 13.84
N LEU A 492 19.03 -33.36 13.36
CA LEU A 492 20.11 -32.56 12.79
C LEU A 492 20.99 -31.90 13.87
N ARG A 493 20.55 -31.87 15.13
CA ARG A 493 21.37 -31.31 16.21
C ARG A 493 22.61 -32.20 16.36
N PRO A 494 23.83 -31.64 16.38
CA PRO A 494 24.99 -32.42 16.75
C PRO A 494 24.75 -33.02 18.13
N SER A 495 24.85 -34.34 18.26
CA SER A 495 24.78 -35.02 19.55
C SER A 495 25.71 -34.30 20.52
N SER A 496 25.18 -33.85 21.65
CA SER A 496 25.91 -33.13 22.70
C SER A 496 26.97 -33.99 23.41
N ALA A 497 27.40 -35.11 22.82
CA ALA A 497 28.31 -36.10 23.38
C ALA A 497 29.77 -35.96 22.90
N LEU A 498 30.13 -34.93 22.13
CA LEU A 498 31.51 -34.69 21.67
C LEU A 498 32.01 -33.25 21.94
N ARG A 499 31.49 -32.61 22.99
CA ARG A 499 32.21 -31.55 23.70
C ARG A 499 32.77 -32.16 24.99
N THR A 500 33.77 -33.01 24.86
CA THR A 500 34.50 -33.58 25.99
C THR A 500 35.97 -33.27 25.82
N SER A 501 36.67 -33.24 26.97
CA SER A 501 38.11 -33.43 27.17
C SER A 501 39.05 -32.36 26.62
#